data_AF-A0AA36IU07-F1
#
_entry.id   AF-A0AA36IU07-F1
#
_cell.length_a   1.000
_cell.length_b   1.000
_cell.length_c   1.000
_cell.angle_alpha   90.00
_cell.angle_beta   90.00
_cell.angle_gamma   90.00
#
_symmetry.space_group_name_H-M   'P 1'
#
loop_
_entity.id
_entity.type
_entity.pdbx_description
1 polymer ?
#
loop_
_entity_poly.entity_id
_entity_poly.type
_entity_poly.pdbx_seq_one_letter_code
_entity_poly.pdbx_strand_id
1 'polypeptide(L)'
;MRDSDEGKIQAAVNKLMQPFQPNKREDEVVDREVIHTIRQRVEGWGQHATIITGRYGSGKSVALQEALRGVQGVFEHCVEDKGWKDALYKSLGVDGLGMLKEVLCEVGRKLQELDGVATQAPILVLDIPRETRKGMDLISILAKELSSDKRGAAAHVIVCASSAAMAMAFDAGGRQRQKDIWVGDLTDDEAERLLALHGHKEDWLQFTEECGLRALDLVSACERYTGPESLGTMKADMEQEARKEVKKFLLCEFQTLRGIIPAGSNILTALKTNRDSGDGQGVDEMSVGLGASPRDVTNWIREKDAHPVIWHLPDSKYRFASELHAKVAAEILDSQSQSSP
;
A
#
# COMPACT_ATOMS: atom_id res chain seq x y z
N MET A 1 -32.22 -9.69 23.89
CA MET A 1 -31.27 -8.61 24.22
C MET A 1 -30.19 -8.39 23.16
N ARG A 2 -29.75 -9.39 22.38
CA ARG A 2 -28.75 -9.17 21.30
C ARG A 2 -29.31 -8.53 20.01
N ASP A 3 -30.63 -8.60 19.79
CA ASP A 3 -31.24 -8.11 18.55
C ASP A 3 -31.76 -6.66 18.62
N SER A 4 -31.69 -5.99 19.78
CA SER A 4 -31.98 -4.55 19.87
C SER A 4 -30.76 -3.74 19.40
N ASP A 5 -31.01 -2.54 18.88
CA ASP A 5 -29.95 -1.61 18.43
C ASP A 5 -28.90 -1.36 19.52
N GLU A 6 -29.35 -1.13 20.76
CA GLU A 6 -28.46 -0.97 21.92
C GLU A 6 -27.62 -2.24 22.19
N GLY A 7 -28.20 -3.43 22.01
CA GLY A 7 -27.50 -4.69 22.16
C GLY A 7 -26.42 -4.90 21.09
N LYS A 8 -26.71 -4.50 19.85
CA LYS A 8 -25.75 -4.51 18.73
C LYS A 8 -24.61 -3.53 18.95
N ILE A 9 -24.93 -2.30 19.36
CA ILE A 9 -23.93 -1.26 19.69
C ILE A 9 -23.01 -1.77 20.80
N GLN A 10 -23.55 -2.27 21.91
CA GLN A 10 -22.74 -2.73 23.02
C GLN A 10 -21.86 -3.94 22.65
N ALA A 11 -22.37 -4.85 21.83
CA ALA A 11 -21.59 -5.98 21.32
C ALA A 11 -20.42 -5.51 20.44
N ALA A 12 -20.66 -4.56 19.54
CA ALA A 12 -19.63 -3.96 18.71
C ALA A 12 -18.59 -3.21 19.56
N VAL A 13 -19.03 -2.37 20.51
CA VAL A 13 -18.13 -1.67 21.46
C VAL A 13 -17.25 -2.67 22.19
N ASN A 14 -17.82 -3.76 22.74
CA ASN A 14 -17.05 -4.79 23.45
C ASN A 14 -16.01 -5.47 22.55
N LYS A 15 -16.33 -5.64 21.26
CA LYS A 15 -15.42 -6.19 20.25
C LYS A 15 -14.24 -5.24 19.99
N LEU A 16 -14.50 -3.95 19.76
CA LEU A 16 -13.43 -2.96 19.52
C LEU A 16 -12.57 -2.71 20.77
N MET A 17 -13.12 -2.85 21.97
CA MET A 17 -12.34 -2.66 23.20
C MET A 17 -11.36 -3.80 23.49
N GLN A 18 -11.41 -4.92 22.77
CA GLN A 18 -10.36 -5.93 22.86
C GLN A 18 -9.06 -5.40 22.23
N PRO A 19 -7.88 -5.74 22.78
CA PRO A 19 -6.61 -5.44 22.14
C PRO A 19 -6.56 -6.05 20.73
N PHE A 20 -6.13 -5.27 19.75
CA PHE A 20 -5.98 -5.73 18.37
C PHE A 20 -4.92 -6.83 18.30
N GLN A 21 -5.26 -7.94 17.64
CA GLN A 21 -4.37 -9.08 17.46
C GLN A 21 -4.25 -9.40 15.97
N PRO A 22 -3.06 -9.14 15.36
CA PRO A 22 -2.74 -9.58 14.01
C PRO A 22 -2.85 -11.10 13.87
N ASN A 23 -3.02 -11.56 12.63
CA ASN A 23 -2.99 -12.99 12.31
C ASN A 23 -1.59 -13.61 12.48
N LYS A 24 -0.53 -12.84 12.20
CA LYS A 24 0.86 -13.29 12.38
C LYS A 24 1.28 -13.19 13.83
N ARG A 25 2.14 -14.09 14.28
CA ARG A 25 2.79 -13.98 15.58
C ARG A 25 3.91 -12.93 15.54
N GLU A 26 4.25 -12.38 16.69
CA GLU A 26 5.27 -11.33 16.80
C GLU A 26 6.66 -11.83 16.36
N ASP A 27 7.00 -13.07 16.69
CA ASP A 27 8.25 -13.74 16.30
C ASP A 27 8.31 -14.13 14.81
N GLU A 28 7.21 -13.95 14.07
CA GLU A 28 7.12 -14.18 12.63
C GLU A 28 7.22 -12.87 11.81
N VAL A 29 7.47 -11.74 12.47
CA VAL A 29 7.54 -10.42 11.84
C VAL A 29 8.91 -9.80 12.09
N VAL A 30 9.57 -9.40 11.00
CA VAL A 30 10.80 -8.61 11.09
C VAL A 30 10.46 -7.22 11.59
N ASP A 31 11.21 -6.78 12.60
CA ASP A 31 11.12 -5.42 13.09
C ASP A 31 11.71 -4.41 12.09
N ARG A 32 10.89 -3.42 11.72
CA ARG A 32 11.17 -2.43 10.67
C ARG A 32 10.96 -1.03 11.20
N GLU A 33 11.74 -0.07 10.72
CA GLU A 33 11.61 1.35 11.11
C GLU A 33 10.21 1.91 10.82
N VAL A 34 9.58 1.43 9.74
CA VAL A 34 8.24 1.89 9.36
C VAL A 34 7.16 1.45 10.36
N ILE A 35 7.34 0.33 11.06
CA ILE A 35 6.44 -0.12 12.14
C ILE A 35 6.47 0.92 13.28
N HIS A 36 7.66 1.35 13.66
CA HIS A 36 7.85 2.40 14.66
C HIS A 36 7.26 3.74 14.22
N THR A 37 7.44 4.10 12.94
CA THR A 37 6.84 5.32 12.37
C THR A 37 5.32 5.29 12.47
N ILE A 38 4.69 4.15 12.21
CA ILE A 38 3.24 3.99 12.33
C ILE A 38 2.81 4.05 13.81
N ARG A 39 3.53 3.39 14.73
CA ARG A 39 3.27 3.46 16.19
C ARG A 39 3.31 4.90 16.71
N GLN A 40 4.37 5.63 16.38
CA GLN A 40 4.51 7.05 16.76
C GLN A 40 3.39 7.91 16.18
N ARG A 41 2.93 7.61 14.96
CA ARG A 41 1.78 8.28 14.36
C ARG A 41 0.49 8.01 15.14
N VAL A 42 0.31 6.80 15.65
CA VAL A 42 -0.84 6.40 16.48
C VAL A 42 -0.82 7.07 17.84
N GLU A 43 0.33 7.06 18.51
CA GLU A 43 0.50 7.69 19.84
C GLU A 43 0.37 9.22 19.79
N GLY A 44 0.92 9.84 18.74
CA GLY A 44 0.87 11.28 18.50
C GLY A 44 -0.28 11.71 17.58
N TRP A 45 -1.37 10.94 17.50
CA TRP A 45 -2.39 11.19 16.49
C TRP A 45 -3.15 12.51 16.74
N GLY A 46 -2.74 13.54 16.01
CA GLY A 46 -3.43 14.84 15.97
C GLY A 46 -4.64 14.83 15.02
N GLN A 47 -4.61 15.70 14.03
CA GLN A 47 -5.62 15.73 12.97
C GLN A 47 -5.23 14.81 11.81
N HIS A 48 -6.17 14.58 10.88
CA HIS A 48 -5.95 13.99 9.54
C HIS A 48 -6.02 12.46 9.44
N ALA A 49 -6.49 11.98 8.28
CA ALA A 49 -6.41 10.58 7.90
C ALA A 49 -4.95 10.19 7.61
N THR A 50 -4.60 8.93 7.83
CA THR A 50 -3.26 8.41 7.50
C THR A 50 -3.39 7.48 6.30
N ILE A 51 -2.54 7.66 5.29
CA ILE A 51 -2.50 6.79 4.12
C ILE A 51 -1.16 6.04 4.17
N ILE A 52 -1.23 4.72 4.26
CA ILE A 52 -0.07 3.85 4.15
C ILE A 52 0.01 3.39 2.70
N THR A 53 1.15 3.67 2.08
CA THR A 53 1.36 3.48 0.65
C THR A 53 2.75 2.97 0.37
N GLY A 54 2.97 2.47 -0.84
CA GLY A 54 4.21 1.82 -1.22
C GLY A 54 3.98 0.86 -2.37
N ARG A 55 5.01 0.08 -2.69
CA ARG A 55 4.93 -0.93 -3.75
C ARG A 55 4.05 -2.10 -3.32
N TYR A 56 3.37 -2.73 -4.28
CA TYR A 56 2.67 -3.98 -4.00
C TYR A 56 3.66 -5.02 -3.46
N GLY A 57 3.29 -5.75 -2.41
CA GLY A 57 4.18 -6.73 -1.77
C GLY A 57 5.28 -6.18 -0.87
N SER A 58 5.34 -4.86 -0.59
CA SER A 58 6.37 -4.28 0.29
C SER A 58 6.18 -4.51 1.80
N GLY A 59 5.15 -5.27 2.20
CA GLY A 59 4.87 -5.55 3.61
C GLY A 59 4.02 -4.50 4.34
N LYS A 60 3.23 -3.69 3.63
CA LYS A 60 2.36 -2.63 4.19
C LYS A 60 1.39 -3.13 5.26
N SER A 61 0.53 -4.09 4.91
CA SER A 61 -0.48 -4.63 5.84
C SER A 61 0.19 -5.27 7.06
N VAL A 62 1.28 -6.00 6.87
CA VAL A 62 2.05 -6.59 7.98
C VAL A 62 2.62 -5.51 8.91
N ALA A 63 3.24 -4.47 8.35
CA ALA A 63 3.81 -3.38 9.15
C ALA A 63 2.72 -2.60 9.92
N LEU A 64 1.57 -2.35 9.29
CA LEU A 64 0.43 -1.71 9.93
C LEU A 64 -0.15 -2.56 11.06
N GLN A 65 -0.41 -3.85 10.79
CA GLN A 65 -0.97 -4.77 11.77
C GLN A 65 -0.03 -4.90 12.98
N GLU A 66 1.27 -5.04 12.75
CA GLU A 66 2.26 -5.13 13.83
C GLU A 66 2.39 -3.81 14.61
N ALA A 67 2.25 -2.66 13.95
CA ALA A 67 2.22 -1.37 14.63
C ALA A 67 0.99 -1.20 15.52
N LEU A 68 -0.13 -1.84 15.17
CA LEU A 68 -1.39 -1.79 15.92
C LEU A 68 -1.55 -2.93 16.93
N ARG A 69 -0.61 -3.89 17.01
CA ARG A 69 -0.67 -5.01 17.95
C ARG A 69 -0.88 -4.50 19.38
N GLY A 70 -1.89 -5.04 20.06
CA GLY A 70 -2.24 -4.67 21.43
C GLY A 70 -3.04 -3.37 21.57
N VAL A 71 -3.19 -2.57 20.51
CA VAL A 71 -3.95 -1.31 20.56
C VAL A 71 -5.45 -1.60 20.67
N GLN A 72 -6.12 -0.98 21.64
CA GLN A 72 -7.57 -1.06 21.78
C GLN A 72 -8.28 -0.06 20.86
N GLY A 73 -9.51 -0.36 20.48
CA GLY A 73 -10.33 0.52 19.63
C GLY A 73 -10.03 0.42 18.14
N VAL A 74 -9.27 -0.59 17.70
CA VAL A 74 -8.94 -0.81 16.29
C VAL A 74 -9.98 -1.71 15.64
N PHE A 75 -10.44 -1.32 14.46
CA PHE A 75 -11.22 -2.17 13.57
C PHE A 75 -10.62 -2.16 12.17
N GLU A 76 -10.21 -3.33 11.69
CA GLU A 76 -9.65 -3.53 10.34
C GLU A 76 -10.68 -4.17 9.41
N HIS A 77 -10.82 -3.59 8.22
CA HIS A 77 -11.72 -4.07 7.18
C HIS A 77 -11.06 -4.05 5.79
N CYS A 78 -11.19 -5.15 5.06
CA CYS A 78 -10.72 -5.29 3.68
C CYS A 78 -11.76 -4.76 2.69
N VAL A 79 -11.38 -3.83 1.82
CA VAL A 79 -12.26 -3.16 0.85
C VAL A 79 -12.16 -3.84 -0.52
N GLU A 80 -12.85 -4.97 -0.70
CA GLU A 80 -12.69 -5.83 -1.88
C GLU A 80 -13.51 -5.39 -3.09
N ASP A 81 -14.78 -5.01 -2.88
CA ASP A 81 -15.73 -4.75 -3.97
C ASP A 81 -16.65 -3.55 -3.69
N LYS A 82 -17.63 -3.29 -4.57
CA LYS A 82 -18.55 -2.15 -4.43
C LYS A 82 -19.45 -2.20 -3.18
N GLY A 83 -19.74 -3.39 -2.66
CA GLY A 83 -20.57 -3.65 -1.48
C GLY A 83 -19.78 -3.63 -0.17
N TRP A 84 -18.51 -3.22 -0.19
CA TRP A 84 -17.63 -3.20 0.98
C TRP A 84 -18.24 -2.46 2.20
N LYS A 85 -19.05 -1.42 1.99
CA LYS A 85 -19.70 -0.71 3.11
C LYS A 85 -20.64 -1.62 3.89
N ASP A 86 -21.47 -2.38 3.20
CA ASP A 86 -22.41 -3.30 3.85
C ASP A 86 -21.65 -4.45 4.52
N ALA A 87 -20.56 -4.92 3.90
CA ALA A 87 -19.66 -5.90 4.52
C ALA A 87 -18.99 -5.35 5.78
N LEU A 88 -18.57 -4.08 5.79
CA LEU A 88 -18.02 -3.39 6.96
C LEU A 88 -19.05 -3.38 8.10
N TYR A 89 -20.27 -2.91 7.82
CA TYR A 89 -21.31 -2.85 8.85
C TYR A 89 -21.68 -4.24 9.38
N LYS A 90 -21.84 -5.21 8.48
CA LYS A 90 -22.16 -6.60 8.83
C LYS A 90 -21.06 -7.26 9.66
N SER A 91 -19.79 -7.03 9.34
CA SER A 91 -18.64 -7.61 10.08
C SER A 91 -18.49 -7.02 11.48
N LEU A 92 -19.01 -5.82 11.71
CA LEU A 92 -19.11 -5.22 13.03
C LEU A 92 -20.42 -5.56 13.76
N GLY A 93 -21.43 -6.05 13.02
CA GLY A 93 -22.75 -6.37 13.56
C GLY A 93 -23.66 -5.14 13.74
N VAL A 94 -23.45 -4.09 12.94
CA VAL A 94 -24.21 -2.83 13.01
C VAL A 94 -25.03 -2.58 11.75
N ASP A 95 -26.10 -1.78 11.86
CA ASP A 95 -27.02 -1.48 10.76
C ASP A 95 -26.74 -0.11 10.13
N GLY A 96 -25.56 0.02 9.50
CA GLY A 96 -25.20 1.20 8.72
C GLY A 96 -24.37 2.26 9.46
N LEU A 97 -24.16 3.38 8.77
CA LEU A 97 -23.23 4.44 9.20
C LEU A 97 -23.63 5.14 10.50
N GLY A 98 -24.93 5.32 10.74
CA GLY A 98 -25.43 5.96 11.98
C GLY A 98 -25.01 5.16 13.21
N MET A 99 -25.33 3.86 13.21
CA MET A 99 -24.97 2.95 14.30
C MET A 99 -23.45 2.76 14.42
N LEU A 100 -22.73 2.71 13.29
CA LEU A 100 -21.26 2.71 13.31
C LEU A 100 -20.70 3.94 14.05
N LYS A 101 -21.22 5.14 13.76
CA LYS A 101 -20.79 6.37 14.45
C LYS A 101 -21.08 6.33 15.95
N GLU A 102 -22.24 5.81 16.35
CA GLU A 102 -22.57 5.63 17.77
C GLU A 102 -21.59 4.68 18.47
N VAL A 103 -21.26 3.55 17.84
CA VAL A 103 -20.23 2.62 18.34
C VAL A 103 -18.88 3.31 18.49
N LEU A 104 -18.43 4.04 17.46
CA LEU A 104 -17.13 4.72 17.48
C LEU A 104 -17.07 5.81 18.56
N CYS A 105 -18.14 6.60 18.72
CA CYS A 105 -18.22 7.61 19.78
C CYS A 105 -18.14 6.97 21.18
N GLU A 106 -18.86 5.86 21.41
CA GLU A 106 -18.85 5.16 22.70
C GLU A 106 -17.50 4.48 22.99
N VAL A 107 -16.84 3.91 21.97
CA VAL A 107 -15.46 3.41 22.09
C VAL A 107 -14.52 4.56 22.42
N GLY A 108 -14.63 5.70 21.75
CA GLY A 108 -13.82 6.90 22.04
C GLY A 108 -13.98 7.37 23.47
N ARG A 109 -15.21 7.41 23.99
CA ARG A 109 -15.48 7.76 25.41
C ARG A 109 -14.79 6.78 26.36
N LYS A 110 -14.84 5.47 26.09
CA LYS A 110 -14.17 4.46 26.92
C LYS A 110 -12.65 4.56 26.87
N LEU A 111 -12.07 4.82 25.70
CA LEU A 111 -10.63 5.01 25.56
C LEU A 111 -10.15 6.22 26.39
N GLN A 112 -10.92 7.31 26.42
CA GLN A 112 -10.66 8.50 27.24
C GLN A 112 -10.68 8.28 28.74
N GLU A 113 -11.29 7.19 29.21
CA GLU A 113 -11.33 6.80 30.61
C GLU A 113 -10.17 5.88 31.00
N LEU A 114 -9.38 5.41 30.02
CA LEU A 114 -8.26 4.50 30.24
C LEU A 114 -6.94 5.28 30.26
N ASP A 115 -6.17 5.10 31.33
CA ASP A 115 -4.80 5.58 31.40
C ASP A 115 -3.85 4.66 30.61
N GLY A 116 -2.86 5.25 29.94
CA GLY A 116 -1.78 4.51 29.27
C GLY A 116 -2.16 3.82 27.95
N VAL A 117 -3.32 4.13 27.37
CA VAL A 117 -3.67 3.64 26.02
C VAL A 117 -2.96 4.42 24.92
N ALA A 118 -2.64 3.73 23.81
CA ALA A 118 -1.92 4.31 22.68
C ALA A 118 -2.72 5.37 21.90
N THR A 119 -4.06 5.36 21.98
CA THR A 119 -4.92 6.34 21.30
C THR A 119 -6.16 6.62 22.14
N GLN A 120 -6.63 7.87 22.08
CA GLN A 120 -7.82 8.36 22.77
C GLN A 120 -9.07 8.39 21.86
N ALA A 121 -8.93 7.89 20.63
CA ALA A 121 -10.01 7.73 19.67
C ALA A 121 -9.89 6.37 18.96
N PRO A 122 -11.02 5.77 18.54
CA PRO A 122 -10.98 4.51 17.80
C PRO A 122 -10.28 4.69 16.45
N ILE A 123 -9.73 3.59 15.93
CA ILE A 123 -9.02 3.54 14.65
C ILE A 123 -9.79 2.63 13.70
N LEU A 124 -10.22 3.18 12.57
CA LEU A 124 -10.74 2.40 11.44
C LEU A 124 -9.63 2.21 10.41
N VAL A 125 -9.21 0.96 10.20
CA VAL A 125 -8.29 0.57 9.13
C VAL A 125 -9.09 0.07 7.93
N LEU A 126 -8.86 0.67 6.78
CA LEU A 126 -9.38 0.25 5.49
C LEU A 126 -8.22 -0.30 4.66
N ASP A 127 -8.08 -1.62 4.60
CA ASP A 127 -7.10 -2.29 3.75
C ASP A 127 -7.67 -2.46 2.34
N ILE A 128 -6.99 -1.91 1.33
CA ILE A 128 -7.47 -1.86 -0.04
C ILE A 128 -6.58 -2.76 -0.89
N PRO A 129 -7.02 -3.99 -1.21
CA PRO A 129 -6.24 -4.93 -1.99
C PRO A 129 -6.04 -4.46 -3.44
N ARG A 130 -5.19 -5.17 -4.19
CA ARG A 130 -4.81 -4.78 -5.57
C ARG A 130 -5.99 -4.93 -6.53
N GLU A 131 -6.88 -5.86 -6.22
CA GLU A 131 -8.01 -6.28 -7.04
C GLU A 131 -9.17 -5.27 -6.98
N THR A 132 -9.14 -4.34 -6.01
CA THR A 132 -10.18 -3.34 -5.83
C THR A 132 -10.14 -2.31 -6.95
N ARG A 133 -11.17 -2.30 -7.81
CA ARG A 133 -11.23 -1.39 -8.98
C ARG A 133 -12.22 -0.24 -8.82
N LYS A 134 -13.09 -0.26 -7.81
CA LYS A 134 -14.24 0.66 -7.69
C LYS A 134 -14.49 1.02 -6.22
N GLY A 135 -15.11 2.19 -5.98
CA GLY A 135 -15.53 2.63 -4.65
C GLY A 135 -14.52 3.52 -3.90
N MET A 136 -13.43 3.95 -4.52
CA MET A 136 -12.41 4.82 -3.90
C MET A 136 -12.96 6.21 -3.50
N ASP A 137 -13.91 6.72 -4.27
CA ASP A 137 -14.69 7.92 -3.98
C ASP A 137 -15.50 7.75 -2.68
N LEU A 138 -16.14 6.59 -2.52
CA LEU A 138 -16.92 6.26 -1.33
C LEU A 138 -16.03 6.08 -0.09
N ILE A 139 -14.81 5.55 -0.25
CA ILE A 139 -13.81 5.45 0.82
C ILE A 139 -13.37 6.85 1.25
N SER A 140 -13.09 7.73 0.28
CA SER A 140 -12.73 9.14 0.52
C SER A 140 -13.82 9.89 1.28
N ILE A 141 -15.09 9.70 0.89
CA ILE A 141 -16.24 10.29 1.58
C ILE A 141 -16.33 9.78 3.02
N LEU A 142 -16.23 8.47 3.24
CA LEU A 142 -16.30 7.88 4.58
C LEU A 142 -15.17 8.42 5.47
N ALA A 143 -13.93 8.44 4.96
CA ALA A 143 -12.78 8.93 5.71
C ALA A 143 -12.94 10.40 6.10
N LYS A 144 -13.40 11.26 5.18
CA LYS A 144 -13.73 12.67 5.46
C LYS A 144 -14.82 12.81 6.52
N GLU A 145 -15.85 11.97 6.45
CA GLU A 145 -16.98 12.03 7.37
C GLU A 145 -16.62 11.59 8.79
N LEU A 146 -15.76 10.57 8.94
CA LEU A 146 -15.29 10.08 10.24
C LEU A 146 -14.18 10.94 10.83
N SER A 147 -13.34 11.56 9.99
CA SER A 147 -12.17 12.36 10.42
C SER A 147 -12.46 13.88 10.53
N SER A 148 -13.72 14.31 10.49
CA SER A 148 -14.08 15.74 10.39
C SER A 148 -13.84 16.54 11.69
N ASP A 149 -13.21 17.72 11.57
CA ASP A 149 -12.83 18.63 12.67
C ASP A 149 -14.04 19.33 13.35
N LYS A 150 -15.24 19.25 12.78
CA LYS A 150 -16.42 19.94 13.32
C LYS A 150 -17.01 19.14 14.49
N ARG A 151 -16.38 19.30 15.67
CA ARG A 151 -16.71 18.67 16.97
C ARG A 151 -16.46 17.15 17.01
N GLY A 152 -15.19 16.80 17.26
CA GLY A 152 -14.76 15.45 17.60
C GLY A 152 -14.78 14.51 16.39
N ALA A 153 -13.61 14.14 15.89
CA ALA A 153 -13.52 13.05 14.92
C ALA A 153 -14.12 11.78 15.56
N ALA A 154 -15.02 11.11 14.84
CA ALA A 154 -15.62 9.87 15.33
C ALA A 154 -14.56 8.76 15.41
N ALA A 155 -13.58 8.78 14.51
CA ALA A 155 -12.45 7.87 14.51
C ALA A 155 -11.24 8.47 13.79
N HIS A 156 -10.06 7.96 14.12
CA HIS A 156 -8.91 8.01 13.26
C HIS A 156 -9.08 7.02 12.11
N VAL A 157 -8.72 7.43 10.89
CA VAL A 157 -8.84 6.57 9.71
C VAL A 157 -7.46 6.31 9.12
N ILE A 158 -7.10 5.03 9.00
CA ILE A 158 -5.94 4.55 8.24
C ILE A 158 -6.44 3.93 6.94
N VAL A 159 -5.90 4.36 5.82
CA VAL A 159 -6.10 3.69 4.53
C VAL A 159 -4.80 3.00 4.16
N CYS A 160 -4.79 1.67 4.12
CA CYS A 160 -3.67 0.88 3.62
C CYS A 160 -3.94 0.57 2.15
N ALA A 161 -3.28 1.27 1.23
CA ALA A 161 -3.49 1.08 -0.20
C ALA A 161 -2.47 0.09 -0.77
N SER A 162 -2.93 -0.93 -1.50
CA SER A 162 -2.07 -1.95 -2.12
C SER A 162 -0.93 -1.38 -2.97
N SER A 163 -1.14 -0.22 -3.60
CA SER A 163 -0.16 0.49 -4.41
C SER A 163 -0.23 2.01 -4.24
N ALA A 164 0.85 2.70 -4.62
CA ALA A 164 0.88 4.17 -4.72
C ALA A 164 -0.23 4.71 -5.64
N ALA A 165 -0.49 4.02 -6.75
CA ALA A 165 -1.58 4.37 -7.67
C ALA A 165 -2.94 4.38 -6.96
N MET A 166 -3.22 3.36 -6.15
CA MET A 166 -4.46 3.29 -5.37
C MET A 166 -4.53 4.39 -4.30
N ALA A 167 -3.40 4.70 -3.64
CA ALA A 167 -3.34 5.79 -2.67
C ALA A 167 -3.65 7.15 -3.31
N MET A 168 -3.19 7.39 -4.54
CA MET A 168 -3.46 8.65 -5.26
C MET A 168 -4.93 8.82 -5.67
N ALA A 169 -5.69 7.73 -5.77
CA ALA A 169 -7.13 7.80 -6.04
C ALA A 169 -7.94 8.20 -4.80
N PHE A 170 -7.31 8.26 -3.63
CA PHE A 170 -7.93 8.66 -2.38
C PHE A 170 -7.64 10.14 -2.08
N ASP A 171 -8.68 10.86 -1.69
CA ASP A 171 -8.60 12.26 -1.29
C ASP A 171 -9.37 12.47 0.01
N ALA A 172 -8.65 12.61 1.13
CA ALA A 172 -9.21 12.96 2.45
C ALA A 172 -9.35 14.48 2.67
N GLY A 173 -9.26 15.29 1.61
CA GLY A 173 -9.34 16.75 1.66
C GLY A 173 -8.02 17.44 1.37
N GLY A 174 -7.21 16.84 0.50
CA GLY A 174 -5.90 17.29 0.06
C GLY A 174 -4.76 16.96 1.02
N ARG A 175 -3.52 17.29 0.61
CA ARG A 175 -2.28 17.11 1.39
C ARG A 175 -2.31 17.75 2.78
N GLN A 176 -3.21 18.71 3.01
CA GLN A 176 -3.40 19.36 4.32
C GLN A 176 -4.21 18.51 5.31
N ARG A 177 -4.90 17.46 4.84
CA ARG A 177 -5.80 16.60 5.64
C ARG A 177 -5.44 15.12 5.59
N GLN A 178 -4.26 14.81 5.06
CA GLN A 178 -3.73 13.46 5.00
C GLN A 178 -2.26 13.44 5.42
N LYS A 179 -1.86 12.38 6.12
CA LYS A 179 -0.46 12.05 6.37
C LYS A 179 -0.11 10.79 5.60
N ASP A 180 0.82 10.90 4.68
CA ASP A 180 1.27 9.77 3.87
C ASP A 180 2.49 9.11 4.54
N ILE A 181 2.44 7.79 4.73
CA ILE A 181 3.55 6.95 5.20
C ILE A 181 3.94 6.01 4.07
N TRP A 182 5.19 6.09 3.63
CA TRP A 182 5.73 5.25 2.57
C TRP A 182 6.41 4.00 3.15
N VAL A 183 6.02 2.82 2.64
CA VAL A 183 6.63 1.53 2.96
C VAL A 183 7.43 1.07 1.75
N GLY A 184 8.76 1.16 1.88
CA GLY A 184 9.71 0.67 0.89
C GLY A 184 9.89 -0.85 0.92
N ASP A 185 10.73 -1.32 0.01
CA ASP A 185 11.28 -2.68 0.05
C ASP A 185 12.10 -2.87 1.34
N LEU A 186 12.48 -4.10 1.63
CA LEU A 186 13.33 -4.39 2.78
C LEU A 186 14.73 -3.80 2.58
N THR A 187 15.38 -3.41 3.65
CA THR A 187 16.83 -3.25 3.64
C THR A 187 17.51 -4.62 3.60
N ASP A 188 18.81 -4.68 3.30
CA ASP A 188 19.56 -5.94 3.36
C ASP A 188 19.46 -6.59 4.75
N ASP A 189 19.62 -5.81 5.82
CA ASP A 189 19.47 -6.28 7.21
C ASP A 189 18.04 -6.77 7.53
N GLU A 190 17.02 -6.13 6.97
CA GLU A 190 15.63 -6.59 7.10
C GLU A 190 15.38 -7.88 6.31
N ALA A 191 15.98 -8.02 5.13
CA ALA A 191 15.88 -9.21 4.29
C ALA A 191 16.62 -10.41 4.90
N GLU A 192 17.83 -10.23 5.41
CA GLU A 192 18.57 -11.27 6.13
C GLU A 192 17.77 -11.77 7.34
N ARG A 193 17.20 -10.85 8.13
CA ARG A 193 16.36 -11.22 9.28
C ARG A 193 15.09 -11.95 8.85
N LEU A 194 14.43 -11.51 7.78
CA LEU A 194 13.25 -12.20 7.24
C LEU A 194 13.61 -13.63 6.82
N LEU A 195 14.67 -13.79 6.05
CA LEU A 195 15.12 -15.09 5.56
C LEU A 195 15.57 -16.00 6.72
N ALA A 196 16.17 -15.44 7.77
CA ALA A 196 16.50 -16.18 8.98
C ALA A 196 15.25 -16.74 9.69
N LEU A 197 14.14 -16.00 9.76
CA LEU A 197 12.86 -16.50 10.29
C LEU A 197 12.32 -17.68 9.49
N HIS A 198 12.63 -17.75 8.20
CA HIS A 198 12.25 -18.84 7.32
C HIS A 198 13.32 -19.95 7.21
N GLY A 199 14.39 -19.90 8.02
CA GLY A 199 15.45 -20.92 8.03
C GLY A 199 16.50 -20.78 6.92
N HIS A 200 16.53 -19.65 6.22
CA HIS A 200 17.41 -19.36 5.08
C HIS A 200 18.47 -18.30 5.41
N LYS A 201 18.93 -18.23 6.66
CA LYS A 201 19.94 -17.24 7.08
C LYS A 201 21.25 -17.38 6.29
N GLU A 202 21.70 -18.59 6.01
CA GLU A 202 22.99 -18.83 5.35
C GLU A 202 22.95 -18.53 3.84
N ASP A 203 21.77 -18.64 3.22
CA ASP A 203 21.56 -18.46 1.78
C ASP A 203 21.06 -17.06 1.42
N TRP A 204 21.03 -16.13 2.38
CA TRP A 204 20.25 -14.89 2.23
C TRP A 204 20.67 -14.04 1.03
N LEU A 205 21.97 -13.97 0.74
CA LEU A 205 22.52 -13.24 -0.41
C LEU A 205 22.01 -13.82 -1.73
N GLN A 206 21.91 -15.14 -1.83
CA GLN A 206 21.42 -15.79 -3.04
C GLN A 206 19.92 -15.48 -3.25
N PHE A 207 19.13 -15.48 -2.18
CA PHE A 207 17.72 -15.09 -2.25
C PHE A 207 17.55 -13.64 -2.67
N THR A 208 18.32 -12.71 -2.11
CA THR A 208 18.19 -11.28 -2.43
C THR A 208 18.74 -10.95 -3.82
N GLU A 209 19.77 -11.64 -4.29
CA GLU A 209 20.29 -11.50 -5.67
C GLU A 209 19.28 -12.00 -6.72
N GLU A 210 18.63 -13.12 -6.45
CA GLU A 210 17.73 -13.77 -7.40
C GLU A 210 16.30 -13.20 -7.37
N CYS A 211 15.78 -12.86 -6.19
CA CYS A 211 14.40 -12.43 -5.98
C CYS A 211 14.26 -10.93 -5.60
N GLY A 212 15.36 -10.25 -5.29
CA GLY A 212 15.34 -8.86 -4.82
C GLY A 212 14.90 -8.71 -3.36
N LEU A 213 14.63 -7.47 -2.93
CA LEU A 213 14.37 -7.12 -1.53
C LEU A 213 12.89 -6.93 -1.19
N ARG A 214 11.98 -7.33 -2.08
CA ARG A 214 10.54 -7.15 -1.84
C ARG A 214 10.06 -8.26 -0.91
N ALA A 215 9.41 -7.88 0.19
CA ALA A 215 8.98 -8.83 1.22
C ALA A 215 8.13 -10.00 0.67
N LEU A 216 7.15 -9.71 -0.20
CA LEU A 216 6.33 -10.75 -0.83
C LEU A 216 7.15 -11.70 -1.70
N ASP A 217 8.07 -11.17 -2.50
CA ASP A 217 8.90 -11.98 -3.42
C ASP A 217 9.78 -12.94 -2.60
N LEU A 218 10.38 -12.47 -1.50
CA LEU A 218 11.18 -13.30 -0.60
C LEU A 218 10.36 -14.35 0.16
N VAL A 219 9.19 -14.00 0.68
CA VAL A 219 8.31 -14.97 1.37
C VAL A 219 7.84 -16.05 0.40
N SER A 220 7.39 -15.66 -0.79
CA SER A 220 7.00 -16.62 -1.83
C SER A 220 8.17 -17.49 -2.29
N ALA A 221 9.40 -16.95 -2.30
CA ALA A 221 10.59 -17.72 -2.59
C ALA A 221 10.86 -18.79 -1.52
N CYS A 222 10.75 -18.43 -0.23
CA CYS A 222 10.89 -19.38 0.87
C CYS A 222 9.85 -20.52 0.79
N GLU A 223 8.59 -20.18 0.52
CA GLU A 223 7.49 -21.15 0.42
C GLU A 223 7.67 -22.16 -0.73
N ARG A 224 8.33 -21.75 -1.82
CA ARG A 224 8.57 -22.57 -3.01
C ARG A 224 9.98 -23.17 -3.04
N TYR A 225 10.81 -22.91 -2.04
CA TYR A 225 12.22 -23.31 -2.06
C TYR A 225 12.37 -24.83 -1.93
N THR A 226 12.96 -25.44 -2.95
CA THR A 226 13.30 -26.88 -2.96
C THR A 226 14.80 -27.12 -3.14
N GLY A 227 15.59 -26.03 -3.14
CA GLY A 227 17.05 -26.01 -3.35
C GLY A 227 17.48 -24.84 -4.24
N PRO A 228 18.79 -24.60 -4.41
CA PRO A 228 19.33 -23.43 -5.13
C PRO A 228 18.80 -23.26 -6.56
N GLU A 229 18.57 -24.35 -7.29
CA GLU A 229 18.03 -24.32 -8.66
C GLU A 229 16.60 -23.73 -8.74
N SER A 230 15.82 -23.85 -7.65
CA SER A 230 14.46 -23.30 -7.59
C SER A 230 14.47 -21.77 -7.61
N LEU A 231 15.49 -21.11 -7.04
CA LEU A 231 15.63 -19.66 -7.05
C LEU A 231 15.83 -19.12 -8.47
N GLY A 232 16.67 -19.78 -9.27
CA GLY A 232 16.88 -19.41 -10.67
C GLY A 232 15.60 -19.54 -11.51
N THR A 233 14.78 -20.56 -11.23
CA THR A 233 13.45 -20.69 -11.87
C THR A 233 12.52 -19.55 -11.46
N MET A 234 12.50 -19.18 -10.17
CA MET A 234 11.68 -18.07 -9.70
C MET A 234 12.12 -16.73 -10.27
N LYS A 235 13.42 -16.49 -10.37
CA LYS A 235 13.97 -15.32 -11.06
C LYS A 235 13.44 -15.27 -12.49
N ALA A 236 13.58 -16.36 -13.25
CA ALA A 236 13.08 -16.43 -14.63
C ALA A 236 11.58 -16.13 -14.74
N ASP A 237 10.74 -16.68 -13.85
CA ASP A 237 9.31 -16.37 -13.77
C ASP A 237 9.08 -14.86 -13.54
N MET A 238 9.81 -14.27 -12.58
CA MET A 238 9.73 -12.84 -12.28
C MET A 238 10.19 -11.97 -13.46
N GLU A 239 11.25 -12.37 -14.17
CA GLU A 239 11.74 -11.63 -15.35
C GLU A 239 10.71 -11.69 -16.48
N GLN A 240 10.06 -12.84 -16.67
CA GLN A 240 9.02 -13.00 -17.67
C GLN A 240 7.81 -12.10 -17.38
N GLU A 241 7.35 -12.04 -16.13
CA GLU A 241 6.25 -11.14 -15.77
C GLU A 241 6.66 -9.67 -15.90
N ALA A 242 7.86 -9.29 -15.45
CA ALA A 242 8.39 -7.94 -15.64
C ALA A 242 8.46 -7.55 -17.14
N ARG A 243 8.89 -8.47 -18.02
CA ARG A 243 8.88 -8.27 -19.49
C ARG A 243 7.47 -8.03 -20.02
N LYS A 244 6.49 -8.79 -19.54
CA LYS A 244 5.09 -8.63 -19.92
C LYS A 244 4.54 -7.28 -19.46
N GLU A 245 4.82 -6.88 -18.22
CA GLU A 245 4.39 -5.59 -17.68
C GLU A 245 5.02 -4.40 -18.41
N VAL A 246 6.33 -4.44 -18.67
CA VAL A 246 7.05 -3.41 -19.45
C VAL A 246 6.47 -3.30 -20.86
N LYS A 247 6.25 -4.42 -21.57
CA LYS A 247 5.64 -4.40 -22.91
C LYS A 247 4.25 -3.80 -22.92
N LYS A 248 3.40 -4.13 -21.94
CA LYS A 248 2.07 -3.51 -21.80
C LYS A 248 2.17 -2.01 -21.55
N PHE A 249 3.11 -1.58 -20.71
CA PHE A 249 3.29 -0.17 -20.37
C PHE A 249 3.83 0.65 -21.53
N LEU A 250 4.71 0.09 -22.37
CA LEU A 250 5.18 0.73 -23.60
C LEU A 250 4.04 1.14 -24.54
N LEU A 251 2.96 0.36 -24.57
CA LEU A 251 1.75 0.62 -25.36
C LEU A 251 0.77 1.60 -24.66
N CYS A 252 1.18 2.24 -23.57
CA CYS A 252 0.37 3.24 -22.91
C CYS A 252 0.54 4.60 -23.60
N GLU A 253 -0.59 5.10 -24.10
CA GLU A 253 -0.66 6.33 -24.86
C GLU A 253 -1.62 7.30 -24.18
N PHE A 254 -1.34 8.59 -24.35
CA PHE A 254 -2.20 9.67 -23.87
C PHE A 254 -2.77 10.45 -25.05
N GLN A 255 -4.09 10.54 -25.12
CA GLN A 255 -4.77 11.26 -26.19
C GLN A 255 -4.89 12.74 -25.83
N THR A 256 -4.33 13.60 -26.66
CA THR A 256 -4.44 15.06 -26.53
C THR A 256 -5.25 15.65 -27.68
N LEU A 257 -5.65 16.92 -27.57
CA LEU A 257 -6.25 17.67 -28.67
C LEU A 257 -5.33 17.77 -29.91
N ARG A 258 -4.03 17.53 -29.75
CA ARG A 258 -3.01 17.66 -30.81
C ARG A 258 -2.52 16.32 -31.36
N GLY A 259 -3.03 15.19 -30.85
CA GLY A 259 -2.62 13.86 -31.28
C GLY A 259 -2.39 12.88 -30.13
N ILE A 260 -1.88 11.70 -30.48
CA ILE A 260 -1.56 10.61 -29.56
C ILE A 260 -0.11 10.76 -29.12
N ILE A 261 0.14 10.77 -27.81
CA ILE A 261 1.48 10.81 -27.22
C ILE A 261 1.83 9.42 -26.70
N PRO A 262 2.98 8.81 -27.09
CA PRO A 262 3.42 7.50 -26.60
C PRO A 262 4.04 7.62 -25.19
N ALA A 263 3.24 8.10 -24.25
CA ALA A 263 3.67 8.50 -22.92
C ALA A 263 4.35 7.36 -22.12
N GLY A 264 3.90 6.12 -22.28
CA GLY A 264 4.54 4.96 -21.65
C GLY A 264 6.00 4.77 -22.08
N SER A 265 6.27 4.88 -23.39
CA SER A 265 7.63 4.84 -23.93
C SER A 265 8.48 6.02 -23.46
N ASN A 266 7.90 7.23 -23.46
CA ASN A 266 8.60 8.44 -23.02
C ASN A 266 9.01 8.35 -21.54
N ILE A 267 8.12 7.86 -20.67
CA ILE A 267 8.41 7.67 -19.24
C ILE A 267 9.52 6.63 -19.03
N LEU A 268 9.44 5.46 -19.68
CA LEU A 268 10.45 4.41 -19.54
C LEU A 268 11.82 4.88 -20.05
N THR A 269 11.85 5.61 -21.17
CA THR A 269 13.09 6.18 -21.73
C THR A 269 13.70 7.22 -20.80
N ALA A 270 12.89 8.12 -20.25
CA ALA A 270 13.37 9.11 -19.28
C ALA A 270 13.92 8.44 -18.01
N LEU A 271 13.24 7.41 -17.51
CA LEU A 271 13.68 6.66 -16.33
C LEU A 271 15.00 5.93 -16.59
N LYS A 272 15.17 5.32 -17.77
CA LYS A 272 16.44 4.72 -18.19
C LYS A 272 17.56 5.75 -18.26
N THR A 273 17.34 6.88 -18.93
CA THR A 273 18.35 7.94 -19.07
C THR A 273 18.81 8.47 -17.70
N ASN A 274 17.87 8.75 -16.79
CA ASN A 274 18.21 9.22 -15.43
C ASN A 274 18.93 8.16 -14.60
N ARG A 275 18.68 6.88 -14.89
CA ARG A 275 19.42 5.78 -14.27
C ARG A 275 20.84 5.72 -14.79
N ASP A 276 21.02 5.80 -16.12
CA ASP A 276 22.31 5.74 -16.79
C ASP A 276 23.20 6.96 -16.43
N SER A 277 22.60 8.12 -16.11
CA SER A 277 23.34 9.32 -15.66
C SER A 277 23.85 9.26 -14.22
N GLY A 278 23.51 8.21 -13.47
CA GLY A 278 23.87 8.06 -12.06
C GLY A 278 23.02 8.89 -11.10
N ASP A 279 22.05 9.66 -11.60
CA ASP A 279 21.13 10.40 -10.73
C ASP A 279 20.18 9.45 -10.01
N GLY A 280 19.69 8.39 -10.67
CA GLY A 280 18.93 7.30 -10.04
C GLY A 280 17.63 7.70 -9.32
N GLN A 281 17.31 8.99 -9.24
CA GLN A 281 16.27 9.52 -8.34
C GLN A 281 14.85 9.36 -8.88
N GLY A 282 14.68 8.89 -10.10
CA GLY A 282 13.41 8.88 -10.82
C GLY A 282 13.25 10.10 -11.73
N VAL A 283 12.05 10.27 -12.29
CA VAL A 283 11.74 11.33 -13.26
C VAL A 283 10.58 12.18 -12.72
N ASP A 284 10.77 13.50 -12.69
CA ASP A 284 9.72 14.43 -12.25
C ASP A 284 8.55 14.45 -13.24
N GLU A 285 7.32 14.64 -12.75
CA GLU A 285 6.11 14.79 -13.58
C GLU A 285 6.25 15.91 -14.63
N MET A 286 6.96 16.98 -14.30
CA MET A 286 7.17 18.13 -15.19
C MET A 286 8.30 17.93 -16.21
N SER A 287 8.89 16.73 -16.29
CA SER A 287 9.88 16.43 -17.31
C SER A 287 9.26 16.60 -18.69
N VAL A 288 9.88 17.43 -19.53
CA VAL A 288 9.35 17.80 -20.83
C VAL A 288 9.11 16.54 -21.67
N GLY A 289 7.88 16.39 -22.19
CA GLY A 289 7.55 15.34 -23.15
C GLY A 289 7.00 14.04 -22.57
N LEU A 290 6.85 13.89 -21.25
CA LEU A 290 6.23 12.68 -20.68
C LEU A 290 4.76 12.52 -21.09
N GLY A 291 4.02 13.63 -21.12
CA GLY A 291 2.64 13.67 -21.62
C GLY A 291 1.60 12.96 -20.74
N ALA A 292 1.94 12.53 -19.53
CA ALA A 292 1.01 11.86 -18.60
C ALA A 292 1.26 12.24 -17.14
N SER A 293 0.18 12.59 -16.44
CA SER A 293 0.20 12.87 -15.00
C SER A 293 0.23 11.57 -14.19
N PRO A 294 0.62 11.61 -12.90
CA PRO A 294 0.60 10.45 -12.02
C PRO A 294 -0.78 9.79 -11.94
N ARG A 295 -1.86 10.58 -12.12
CA ARG A 295 -3.23 10.09 -12.18
C ARG A 295 -3.49 9.26 -13.44
N ASP A 296 -2.91 9.65 -14.57
CA ASP A 296 -3.04 8.91 -15.84
C ASP A 296 -2.30 7.58 -15.75
N VAL A 297 -1.07 7.60 -15.25
CA VAL A 297 -0.26 6.39 -15.00
C VAL A 297 -0.97 5.47 -14.01
N THR A 298 -1.56 6.02 -12.94
CA THR A 298 -2.41 5.29 -11.99
C THR A 298 -3.59 4.59 -12.66
N ASN A 299 -4.28 5.28 -13.60
CA ASN A 299 -5.39 4.67 -14.33
C ASN A 299 -4.90 3.53 -15.24
N TRP A 300 -3.77 3.70 -15.93
CA TRP A 300 -3.19 2.62 -16.75
C TRP A 300 -2.80 1.40 -15.91
N ILE A 301 -2.15 1.63 -14.77
CA ILE A 301 -1.81 0.59 -13.80
C ILE A 301 -3.05 -0.22 -13.43
N ARG A 302 -4.17 0.45 -13.10
CA ARG A 302 -5.42 -0.19 -12.69
C ARG A 302 -6.16 -0.90 -13.83
N GLU A 303 -6.16 -0.30 -15.03
CA GLU A 303 -6.99 -0.75 -16.16
C GLU A 303 -6.27 -1.79 -17.02
N LYS A 304 -4.96 -1.61 -17.24
CA LYS A 304 -4.13 -2.44 -18.11
C LYS A 304 -3.26 -3.44 -17.34
N ASP A 305 -3.21 -3.34 -16.01
CA ASP A 305 -2.40 -4.20 -15.16
C ASP A 305 -0.93 -4.22 -15.64
N ALA A 306 -0.36 -3.01 -15.71
CA ALA A 306 0.99 -2.75 -16.18
C ALA A 306 1.71 -1.91 -15.12
N HIS A 307 2.52 -2.56 -14.28
CA HIS A 307 3.11 -1.95 -13.08
C HIS A 307 4.63 -1.76 -13.15
N PRO A 308 5.30 -1.54 -14.31
CA PRO A 308 6.76 -1.38 -14.31
C PRO A 308 7.20 -0.02 -13.74
N VAL A 309 6.26 0.92 -13.56
CA VAL A 309 6.49 2.27 -13.06
C VAL A 309 5.56 2.54 -11.86
N ILE A 310 6.08 3.24 -10.87
CA ILE A 310 5.34 3.76 -9.72
C ILE A 310 5.50 5.27 -9.60
N TRP A 311 4.54 5.92 -8.94
CA TRP A 311 4.73 7.26 -8.41
C TRP A 311 5.27 7.19 -6.98
N HIS A 312 6.51 7.63 -6.79
CA HIS A 312 7.13 7.71 -5.47
C HIS A 312 6.65 8.98 -4.77
N LEU A 313 5.64 8.83 -3.92
CA LEU A 313 4.98 9.96 -3.24
C LEU A 313 5.94 10.86 -2.45
N PRO A 314 6.91 10.34 -1.66
CA PRO A 314 7.83 11.18 -0.91
C PRO A 314 8.63 12.15 -1.80
N ASP A 315 9.12 11.64 -2.93
CA ASP A 315 9.98 12.44 -3.82
C ASP A 315 9.19 13.11 -4.95
N SER A 316 7.90 12.82 -5.07
CA SER A 316 7.04 13.27 -6.17
C SER A 316 7.69 13.00 -7.55
N LYS A 317 8.19 11.77 -7.74
CA LYS A 317 8.87 11.31 -8.95
C LYS A 317 8.34 9.96 -9.42
N TYR A 318 8.32 9.74 -10.73
CA TYR A 318 8.20 8.39 -11.27
C TYR A 318 9.45 7.58 -10.97
N ARG A 319 9.29 6.30 -10.65
CA ARG A 319 10.39 5.34 -10.49
C ARG A 319 10.05 4.01 -11.13
N PHE A 320 11.06 3.24 -11.47
CA PHE A 320 10.84 1.83 -11.76
C PHE A 320 10.25 1.12 -10.53
N ALA A 321 9.32 0.23 -10.79
CA ALA A 321 8.65 -0.56 -9.77
C ALA A 321 9.45 -1.76 -9.30
N SER A 322 10.67 -1.98 -9.82
CA SER A 322 11.74 -2.80 -9.25
C SER A 322 13.01 -2.61 -10.09
N GLU A 323 14.13 -3.06 -9.54
CA GLU A 323 15.39 -3.17 -10.30
C GLU A 323 15.24 -4.09 -11.52
N LEU A 324 14.45 -5.16 -11.39
CA LEU A 324 14.15 -6.07 -12.49
C LEU A 324 13.38 -5.37 -13.63
N HIS A 325 12.36 -4.57 -13.31
CA HIS A 325 11.66 -3.76 -14.32
C HIS A 325 12.61 -2.80 -15.03
N ALA A 326 13.55 -2.21 -14.30
CA ALA A 326 14.53 -1.29 -14.84
C ALA A 326 15.49 -1.99 -15.83
N LYS A 327 16.02 -3.17 -15.49
CA LYS A 327 16.86 -3.99 -16.39
C LYS A 327 16.11 -4.39 -17.66
N VAL A 328 14.90 -4.93 -17.49
CA VAL A 328 14.05 -5.38 -18.59
C VAL A 328 13.64 -4.22 -19.51
N ALA A 329 13.34 -3.04 -18.94
CA ALA A 329 13.04 -1.85 -19.72
C ALA A 329 14.24 -1.41 -20.55
N ALA A 330 15.45 -1.42 -19.98
CA ALA A 330 16.67 -1.10 -20.72
C ALA A 330 16.87 -2.04 -21.92
N GLU A 331 16.81 -3.35 -21.70
CA GLU A 331 16.96 -4.34 -22.77
C GLU A 331 15.96 -4.16 -23.91
N ILE A 332 14.68 -3.91 -23.58
CA ILE A 332 13.64 -3.74 -24.59
C ILE A 332 13.86 -2.43 -25.37
N LEU A 333 14.16 -1.32 -24.69
CA LEU A 333 14.38 -0.03 -25.34
C LEU A 333 15.64 -0.03 -26.22
N ASP A 334 16.72 -0.69 -25.79
CA ASP A 334 17.95 -0.81 -26.57
C ASP A 334 17.71 -1.66 -27.83
N SER A 335 16.91 -2.73 -27.73
CA SER A 335 16.52 -3.55 -28.90
C SER A 335 15.69 -2.78 -29.92
N GLN A 336 14.82 -1.87 -29.49
CA GLN A 336 14.03 -1.01 -30.38
C GLN A 336 14.91 0.02 -31.10
N SER A 337 15.90 0.58 -30.40
CA SER A 337 16.85 1.56 -30.94
C SER A 337 17.75 0.96 -32.04
N GLN A 338 18.08 -0.33 -31.96
CA GLN A 338 18.86 -1.05 -32.98
C GLN A 338 18.04 -1.48 -34.20
N SER A 339 16.72 -1.44 -34.10
CA SER A 339 15.78 -1.88 -35.16
C SER A 339 15.19 -0.73 -35.98
N SER A 340 15.52 0.52 -35.66
CA SER A 340 15.10 1.72 -36.38
C SER A 340 16.21 2.16 -37.35
N PRO A 341 16.01 2.06 -38.69
CA PRO A 341 17.02 2.43 -39.70
C PRO A 341 17.25 3.93 -39.84
#